data_AF-A0A1M3BM84-F1
#
_entry.id   AF-A0A1M3BM84-F1
#
_cell.length_a   1.000
_cell.length_b   1.000
_cell.length_c   1.000
_cell.angle_alpha   90.00
_cell.angle_beta   90.00
_cell.angle_gamma   90.00
#
_symmetry.space_group_name_H-M   'P 1'
#
loop_
_entity.id
_entity.type
_entity.pdbx_description
1 polymer ?
#
loop_
_entity_poly.entity_id
_entity_poly.type
_entity_poly.pdbx_seq_one_letter_code
_entity_poly.pdbx_strand_id
1 'polypeptide(L)'
;MLVAALATASLALAGGKPKEGWGADSSFIGRYHVKVTQPGDAGVRGGELTMFIQEEFPGSEEPAGILNLRTKTNNDVVYLKELKRQGARRTAIVKGGSFLGPTIGNFKATMKKPGVLVGRVATKGLGTVRATFHRFSTKPTQ
;
A
#
# COMPACT_ATOMS: atom_id res chain seq x y z
N MET A 1 37.88 -28.67 39.96
CA MET A 1 37.24 -27.33 39.89
C MET A 1 37.00 -27.03 38.42
N LEU A 2 35.73 -27.06 38.00
CA LEU A 2 35.30 -27.00 36.61
C LEU A 2 34.96 -25.53 36.29
N VAL A 3 35.68 -24.89 35.36
CA VAL A 3 35.32 -23.55 34.86
C VAL A 3 34.84 -23.71 33.42
N ALA A 4 33.52 -23.72 33.26
CA ALA A 4 32.88 -23.70 31.95
C ALA A 4 32.98 -22.27 31.38
N ALA A 5 33.75 -22.11 30.31
CA ALA A 5 33.74 -20.88 29.52
C ALA A 5 32.49 -20.88 28.63
N LEU A 6 31.49 -20.08 28.98
CA LEU A 6 30.33 -19.81 28.13
C LEU A 6 30.80 -18.96 26.94
N ALA A 7 30.90 -19.57 25.77
CA ALA A 7 31.04 -18.85 24.51
C ALA A 7 29.71 -18.13 24.20
N THR A 8 29.67 -16.82 24.38
CA THR A 8 28.59 -15.98 23.86
C THR A 8 28.73 -15.91 22.34
N ALA A 9 28.04 -16.82 21.65
CA ALA A 9 27.83 -16.74 20.21
C ALA A 9 27.03 -15.47 19.92
N SER A 10 27.72 -14.43 19.47
CA SER A 10 27.09 -13.24 18.92
C SER A 10 26.38 -13.65 17.64
N LEU A 11 25.06 -13.81 17.71
CA LEU A 11 24.21 -13.92 16.52
C LEU A 11 24.38 -12.64 15.71
N ALA A 12 25.28 -12.70 14.72
CA ALA A 12 25.32 -11.74 13.64
C ALA A 12 23.97 -11.79 12.92
N LEU A 13 23.06 -10.88 13.28
CA LEU A 13 21.89 -10.59 12.45
C LEU A 13 22.44 -10.19 11.08
N ALA A 14 22.27 -11.09 10.11
CA ALA A 14 22.60 -10.83 8.72
C ALA A 14 21.90 -9.54 8.29
N GLY A 15 22.67 -8.46 8.17
CA GLY A 15 22.26 -7.12 7.76
C GLY A 15 21.93 -7.06 6.27
N GLY A 16 21.09 -7.98 5.78
CA GLY A 16 20.48 -7.84 4.48
C GLY A 16 19.60 -6.60 4.50
N LYS A 17 19.93 -5.60 3.66
CA LYS A 17 18.99 -4.53 3.35
C LYS A 17 17.63 -5.18 3.06
N PRO A 18 16.52 -4.72 3.67
CA PRO A 18 15.21 -5.27 3.35
C PRO A 18 15.06 -5.24 1.83
N LYS A 19 14.89 -6.40 1.19
CA LYS A 19 14.62 -6.46 -0.26
C LYS A 19 13.48 -5.49 -0.53
N GLU A 20 13.72 -4.49 -1.38
CA GLU A 20 12.64 -3.73 -1.98
C GLU A 20 11.77 -4.75 -2.73
N GLY A 21 10.58 -4.97 -2.22
CA GLY A 21 9.74 -6.08 -2.66
C GLY A 21 8.48 -6.14 -1.82
N TRP A 22 7.49 -6.85 -2.33
CA TRP A 22 6.16 -7.09 -1.79
C TRP A 22 6.10 -7.50 -0.30
N GLY A 23 7.20 -8.05 0.21
CA GLY A 23 7.21 -8.86 1.44
C GLY A 23 6.46 -10.16 1.20
N ALA A 24 6.08 -10.91 2.24
CA ALA A 24 5.24 -12.09 2.04
C ALA A 24 3.98 -11.70 1.25
N ASP A 25 3.80 -12.32 0.08
CA ASP A 25 3.11 -11.78 -1.11
C ASP A 25 1.66 -11.34 -0.86
N SER A 26 1.04 -11.81 0.22
CA SER A 26 -0.36 -11.57 0.59
C SER A 26 -0.58 -10.50 1.65
N SER A 27 0.48 -9.88 2.19
CA SER A 27 0.34 -9.06 3.41
C SER A 27 -0.52 -7.80 3.24
N PHE A 28 -0.63 -7.27 2.02
CA PHE A 28 -1.45 -6.09 1.69
C PHE A 28 -2.57 -6.40 0.68
N ILE A 29 -2.65 -7.62 0.14
CA ILE A 29 -3.76 -8.03 -0.73
C ILE A 29 -5.07 -7.95 0.07
N GLY A 30 -6.12 -7.49 -0.61
CA GLY A 30 -7.46 -7.44 -0.06
C GLY A 30 -8.18 -6.14 -0.35
N ARG A 31 -9.34 -6.01 0.29
CA ARG A 31 -10.22 -4.84 0.18
C ARG A 31 -10.23 -4.06 1.48
N TYR A 32 -10.19 -2.74 1.37
CA TYR A 32 -10.06 -1.82 2.48
C TYR A 32 -11.11 -0.73 2.43
N HIS A 33 -11.70 -0.41 3.58
CA HIS A 33 -12.46 0.81 3.76
C HIS A 33 -11.51 1.99 3.94
N VAL A 34 -11.76 3.08 3.22
CA VAL A 34 -10.99 4.32 3.31
C VAL A 34 -11.71 5.26 4.26
N LYS A 35 -11.17 5.43 5.46
CA LYS A 35 -11.60 6.46 6.42
C LYS A 35 -10.72 7.69 6.22
N VAL A 36 -11.28 8.71 5.56
CA VAL A 36 -10.58 9.97 5.32
C VAL A 36 -10.44 10.75 6.63
N THR A 37 -9.22 11.20 6.90
CA THR A 37 -8.89 12.07 8.04
C THR A 37 -8.60 13.51 7.59
N GLN A 38 -8.21 13.70 6.33
CA GLN A 38 -8.08 15.01 5.69
C GLN A 38 -8.51 14.91 4.22
N PRO A 39 -9.51 15.68 3.77
CA PRO A 39 -10.24 15.44 2.52
C PRO A 39 -9.54 15.87 1.22
N GLY A 40 -8.41 16.58 1.27
CA GLY A 40 -7.82 17.19 0.08
C GLY A 40 -8.72 18.29 -0.52
N ASP A 41 -8.33 18.78 -1.70
CA ASP A 41 -8.93 19.97 -2.33
C ASP A 41 -10.30 19.65 -2.96
N ALA A 42 -10.46 18.43 -3.48
CA ALA A 42 -11.73 17.95 -4.03
C ALA A 42 -12.77 17.55 -2.97
N GLY A 43 -12.43 17.68 -1.67
CA GLY A 43 -13.38 17.39 -0.60
C GLY A 43 -13.72 15.90 -0.46
N VAL A 44 -12.73 15.01 -0.61
CA VAL A 44 -12.91 13.55 -0.51
C VAL A 44 -13.43 13.16 0.87
N ARG A 45 -14.45 12.30 0.94
CA ARG A 45 -15.12 11.93 2.19
C ARG A 45 -14.87 10.49 2.63
N GLY A 46 -14.51 9.62 1.70
CA GLY A 46 -14.34 8.19 1.95
C GLY A 46 -14.08 7.44 0.66
N GLY A 47 -14.07 6.12 0.73
CA GLY A 47 -13.80 5.32 -0.44
C GLY A 47 -13.52 3.86 -0.13
N GLU A 48 -13.09 3.15 -1.17
CA GLU A 48 -12.62 1.78 -1.09
C GLU A 48 -11.30 1.64 -1.82
N LEU A 49 -10.41 0.82 -1.27
CA LEU A 49 -9.16 0.43 -1.88
C LEU A 49 -9.17 -1.08 -2.06
N THR A 50 -8.94 -1.54 -3.29
CA THR A 50 -8.70 -2.95 -3.60
C THR A 50 -7.25 -3.11 -3.99
N MET A 51 -6.51 -3.99 -3.31
CA MET A 51 -5.11 -4.33 -3.59
C MET A 51 -5.04 -5.77 -4.06
N PHE A 52 -4.36 -6.04 -5.18
CA PHE A 52 -4.31 -7.34 -5.83
C PHE A 52 -2.98 -7.56 -6.56
N ILE A 53 -2.77 -8.82 -6.98
CA ILE A 53 -1.70 -9.20 -7.90
C ILE A 53 -2.28 -9.17 -9.30
N GLN A 54 -1.61 -8.46 -10.20
CA GLN A 54 -1.93 -8.45 -11.62
C GLN A 54 -0.92 -9.31 -12.36
N GLU A 55 -1.42 -10.24 -13.16
CA GLU A 55 -0.59 -10.96 -14.12
C GLU A 55 -0.57 -10.18 -15.43
N GLU A 56 0.58 -9.64 -15.82
CA GLU A 56 0.74 -8.90 -17.09
C GLU A 56 1.15 -9.85 -18.25
N PHE A 57 1.92 -10.90 -17.94
CA PHE A 57 2.36 -11.98 -18.83
C PHE A 57 2.54 -13.26 -18.00
N PRO A 58 2.57 -14.47 -18.60
CA PRO A 58 2.87 -15.70 -17.85
C PRO A 58 4.17 -15.56 -17.04
N GLY A 59 4.04 -15.59 -15.72
CA GLY A 59 5.16 -15.41 -14.77
C GLY A 59 5.52 -13.96 -14.40
N SER A 60 4.77 -12.96 -14.90
CA SER A 60 4.89 -11.55 -14.49
C SER A 60 3.76 -11.18 -13.55
N GLU A 61 4.01 -11.26 -12.25
CA GLU A 61 3.08 -10.86 -11.19
C GLU A 61 3.49 -9.49 -10.62
N GLU A 62 2.65 -8.47 -10.82
CA GLU A 62 2.89 -7.09 -10.36
C GLU A 62 1.81 -6.57 -9.40
N PRO A 63 2.17 -5.67 -8.47
CA PRO A 63 1.20 -5.14 -7.52
C PRO A 63 0.35 -4.14 -8.22
N ALA A 64 -0.94 -4.26 -7.98
CA ALA A 64 -1.86 -3.24 -8.41
C ALA A 64 -2.83 -2.90 -7.29
N GLY A 65 -3.33 -1.67 -7.37
CA GLY A 65 -4.45 -1.25 -6.56
C GLY A 65 -5.43 -0.45 -7.39
N ILE A 66 -6.70 -0.55 -7.05
CA ILE A 66 -7.74 0.36 -7.51
C ILE A 66 -8.24 1.11 -6.27
N LEU A 67 -8.19 2.43 -6.34
CA LEU A 67 -8.65 3.30 -5.28
C LEU A 67 -9.83 4.11 -5.80
N ASN A 68 -11.02 3.82 -5.26
CA ASN A 68 -12.23 4.57 -5.52
C ASN A 68 -12.47 5.55 -4.37
N LEU A 69 -12.44 6.85 -4.66
CA LEU A 69 -12.61 7.93 -3.70
C LEU A 69 -13.91 8.68 -3.97
N ARG A 70 -14.76 8.75 -2.96
CA ARG A 70 -16.02 9.50 -3.01
C ARG A 70 -15.75 10.95 -2.64
N THR A 71 -15.98 11.87 -3.57
CA THR A 71 -15.91 13.31 -3.37
C THR A 71 -17.29 13.88 -3.04
N LYS A 72 -17.43 15.21 -2.95
CA LYS A 72 -18.73 15.85 -2.75
C LYS A 72 -19.65 15.71 -3.96
N THR A 73 -19.09 15.60 -5.16
CA THR A 73 -19.81 15.73 -6.43
C THR A 73 -19.71 14.50 -7.31
N ASN A 74 -18.70 13.65 -7.13
CA ASN A 74 -18.45 12.47 -7.95
C ASN A 74 -17.67 11.38 -7.20
N ASN A 75 -17.53 10.22 -7.84
CA ASN A 75 -16.57 9.19 -7.42
C ASN A 75 -15.37 9.22 -8.37
N ASP A 76 -14.17 9.41 -7.82
CA ASP A 76 -12.92 9.39 -8.56
C ASP A 76 -12.24 8.03 -8.41
N VAL A 77 -12.00 7.37 -9.53
CA VAL A 77 -11.27 6.10 -9.57
C VAL A 77 -9.85 6.37 -10.06
N VAL A 78 -8.87 5.97 -9.26
CA VAL A 78 -7.44 6.03 -9.62
C VAL A 78 -6.79 4.68 -9.43
N TYR A 79 -5.74 4.42 -10.20
CA TYR A 79 -5.00 3.17 -10.13
C TYR A 79 -3.67 3.37 -9.43
N LEU A 80 -3.27 2.37 -8.64
CA LEU A 80 -1.97 2.30 -7.99
C LEU A 80 -1.12 1.29 -8.75
N LYS A 81 0.04 1.73 -9.25
CA LYS A 81 1.05 0.88 -9.90
C LYS A 81 2.38 0.99 -9.17
N GLU A 82 3.30 0.06 -9.43
CA GLU A 82 4.65 0.02 -8.85
C GLU A 82 4.59 0.08 -7.32
N LEU A 83 3.77 -0.78 -6.71
CA LEU A 83 3.72 -0.78 -5.25
C LEU A 83 5.05 -1.29 -4.71
N LYS A 84 5.71 -0.46 -3.92
CA LYS A 84 6.98 -0.78 -3.25
C LYS A 84 6.75 -0.86 -1.76
N ARG A 85 7.50 -1.76 -1.11
CA ARG A 85 7.55 -1.89 0.35
C ARG A 85 8.98 -1.67 0.83
N GLN A 86 9.08 -0.92 1.92
CA GLN A 86 10.30 -0.74 2.70
C GLN A 86 9.94 -0.82 4.19
N GLY A 87 10.19 -1.97 4.82
CA GLY A 87 9.71 -2.24 6.19
C GLY A 87 8.18 -2.13 6.29
N ALA A 88 7.69 -1.19 7.12
CA ALA A 88 6.27 -0.88 7.27
C ALA A 88 5.74 0.12 6.23
N ARG A 89 6.61 0.80 5.48
CA ARG A 89 6.21 1.77 4.46
C ARG A 89 5.70 1.06 3.20
N ARG A 90 4.68 1.63 2.60
CA ARG A 90 4.05 1.24 1.34
C ARG A 90 3.96 2.47 0.46
N THR A 91 4.44 2.37 -0.77
CA THR A 91 4.37 3.47 -1.74
C THR A 91 3.89 2.95 -3.07
N ALA A 92 3.21 3.79 -3.84
CA ALA A 92 2.82 3.48 -5.21
C ALA A 92 2.78 4.75 -6.05
N ILE A 93 2.86 4.63 -7.36
CA ILE A 93 2.49 5.71 -8.27
C ILE A 93 0.99 5.69 -8.51
N VAL A 94 0.38 6.87 -8.66
CA VAL A 94 -1.05 7.00 -8.93
C VAL A 94 -1.24 7.34 -10.40
N LYS A 95 -2.03 6.53 -11.08
CA LYS A 95 -2.39 6.65 -12.51
C LYS A 95 -3.84 7.11 -12.63
N GLY A 96 -4.08 8.04 -13.55
CA GLY A 96 -5.40 8.61 -13.82
C GLY A 96 -6.02 8.05 -15.09
N GLY A 97 -7.35 7.91 -15.11
CA GLY A 97 -8.13 7.48 -16.29
C GLY A 97 -8.04 5.98 -16.60
N SER A 98 -6.83 5.43 -16.69
CA SER A 98 -6.59 4.01 -16.91
C SER A 98 -5.35 3.52 -16.15
N PHE A 99 -5.18 2.20 -16.04
CA PHE A 99 -4.01 1.60 -15.39
C PHE A 99 -2.69 1.97 -16.09
N LEU A 100 -2.71 2.09 -17.42
CA LEU A 100 -1.59 2.53 -18.25
C LEU A 100 -1.58 4.04 -18.50
N GLY A 101 -2.46 4.79 -17.83
CA GLY A 101 -2.62 6.23 -18.02
C GLY A 101 -1.43 7.06 -17.52
N PRO A 102 -1.55 8.39 -17.57
CA PRO A 102 -0.50 9.28 -17.06
C PRO A 102 -0.36 9.12 -15.54
N THR A 103 0.87 9.26 -15.05
CA THR A 103 1.13 9.41 -13.61
C THR A 103 0.62 10.77 -13.15
N ILE A 104 -0.37 10.77 -12.27
CA ILE A 104 -1.02 11.98 -11.74
C ILE A 104 -0.68 12.25 -10.28
N GLY A 105 0.05 11.35 -9.62
CA GLY A 105 0.28 11.45 -8.20
C GLY A 105 1.08 10.32 -7.58
N ASN A 106 1.09 10.28 -6.25
CA ASN A 106 1.72 9.23 -5.47
C ASN A 106 0.87 8.84 -4.26
N PHE A 107 0.98 7.57 -3.90
CA PHE A 107 0.43 6.99 -2.68
C PHE A 107 1.57 6.70 -1.73
N LYS A 108 1.40 7.07 -0.46
CA LYS A 108 2.36 6.75 0.61
C LYS A 108 1.60 6.39 1.88
N ALA A 109 1.80 5.19 2.39
CA ALA A 109 1.20 4.73 3.63
C ALA A 109 2.19 3.98 4.51
N THR A 110 1.87 3.88 5.79
CA THR A 110 2.59 3.06 6.76
C THR A 110 1.64 2.04 7.34
N MET A 111 2.03 0.77 7.29
CA MET A 111 1.31 -0.31 7.97
C MET A 111 1.54 -0.20 9.46
N LYS A 112 0.49 0.14 10.21
CA LYS A 112 0.55 0.27 11.68
C LYS A 112 0.37 -1.06 12.37
N LYS A 113 -0.49 -1.90 11.82
CA LYS A 113 -0.73 -3.30 12.18
C LYS A 113 -1.24 -4.04 10.95
N PRO A 114 -1.26 -5.38 10.94
CA PRO A 114 -1.80 -6.15 9.81
C PRO A 114 -3.19 -5.64 9.41
N GLY A 115 -3.37 -5.35 8.11
CA GLY A 115 -4.63 -4.83 7.56
C GLY A 115 -4.96 -3.37 7.87
N VAL A 116 -4.11 -2.61 8.59
CA VAL A 116 -4.33 -1.17 8.82
C VAL A 116 -3.18 -0.34 8.27
N LEU A 117 -3.48 0.41 7.21
CA LEU A 117 -2.55 1.37 6.61
C LEU A 117 -2.97 2.79 7.02
N VAL A 118 -2.01 3.63 7.40
CA VAL A 118 -2.25 5.06 7.62
C VAL A 118 -1.37 5.83 6.64
N GLY A 119 -1.98 6.67 5.81
CA GLY A 119 -1.24 7.26 4.71
C GLY A 119 -1.94 8.42 4.03
N ARG A 120 -1.42 8.74 2.85
CA ARG A 120 -1.94 9.77 1.97
C ARG A 120 -1.92 9.36 0.51
N VAL A 121 -2.83 9.94 -0.24
CA VAL A 121 -2.89 9.93 -1.70
C VAL A 121 -2.77 11.39 -2.12
N ALA A 122 -1.76 11.72 -2.91
CA ALA A 122 -1.56 13.07 -3.42
C ALA A 122 -1.63 13.05 -4.94
N THR A 123 -2.60 13.76 -5.52
CA THR A 123 -2.78 13.87 -6.97
C THR A 123 -2.97 15.32 -7.40
N LYS A 124 -2.74 15.61 -8.68
CA LYS A 124 -2.95 16.94 -9.26
C LYS A 124 -4.41 17.44 -9.20
N GLY A 125 -5.40 16.53 -9.14
CA GLY A 125 -6.82 16.89 -9.13
C GLY A 125 -7.49 16.81 -7.76
N LEU A 126 -7.11 15.85 -6.91
CA LEU A 126 -7.73 15.64 -5.59
C LEU A 126 -7.05 16.45 -4.49
N GLY A 127 -5.87 17.02 -4.76
CA GLY A 127 -4.98 17.53 -3.73
C GLY A 127 -4.35 16.39 -2.93
N THR A 128 -4.01 16.67 -1.66
CA THR A 128 -3.49 15.66 -0.73
C THR A 128 -4.59 15.17 0.22
N VAL A 129 -5.04 13.94 0.00
CA VAL A 129 -5.99 13.23 0.87
C VAL A 129 -5.21 12.42 1.89
N ARG A 130 -5.50 12.57 3.19
CA ARG A 130 -4.99 11.69 4.25
C ARG A 130 -6.10 10.75 4.70
N ALA A 131 -5.75 9.47 4.88
CA ALA A 131 -6.71 8.46 5.24
C ALA A 131 -6.10 7.30 6.04
N THR A 132 -6.97 6.60 6.75
CA THR A 132 -6.71 5.28 7.29
C THR A 132 -7.47 4.24 6.46
N PHE A 133 -6.78 3.18 6.07
CA PHE A 133 -7.30 2.09 5.27
C PHE A 133 -7.43 0.86 6.16
N HIS A 134 -8.65 0.37 6.34
CA HIS A 134 -8.96 -0.79 7.17
C HIS A 134 -9.36 -1.97 6.30
N ARG A 135 -8.55 -3.03 6.27
CA ARG A 135 -8.84 -4.25 5.51
C ARG A 135 -10.06 -4.94 6.10
N PHE A 136 -11.06 -5.20 5.26
CA PHE A 136 -12.25 -5.97 5.63
C PHE A 136 -12.35 -7.32 4.89
N SER A 137 -11.59 -7.49 3.80
CA SER A 137 -11.48 -8.77 3.08
C SER A 137 -10.04 -9.01 2.65
N THR A 138 -9.57 -10.25 2.73
CA THR A 138 -8.30 -10.70 2.14
C THR A 138 -8.44 -11.17 0.69
N LYS A 139 -9.68 -11.29 0.20
CA LYS A 139 -10.01 -11.71 -1.15
C LYS A 139 -10.32 -10.46 -1.99
N PRO A 140 -9.48 -10.09 -2.97
CA PRO A 140 -9.69 -8.87 -3.74
C PRO A 140 -10.84 -8.96 -4.75
N THR A 141 -11.27 -10.18 -5.11
CA THR A 141 -12.28 -10.47 -6.14
C THR A 141 -13.59 -11.04 -5.60
N GLN A 142 -13.71 -11.20 -4.27
CA GLN A 142 -14.91 -11.74 -3.60
C GLN A 142 -15.48 -10.74 -2.59
#